data_AF-A0AAW9QBP2-F1
#
_entry.id   AF-A0AAW9QBP2-F1
#
_cell.length_a   1.000
_cell.length_b   1.000
_cell.length_c   1.000
_cell.angle_alpha   90.00
_cell.angle_beta   90.00
_cell.angle_gamma   90.00
#
_symmetry.space_group_name_H-M   'P 1'
#
loop_
_entity.id
_entity.type
_entity.pdbx_description
1 polymer ?
#
loop_
_entity_poly.entity_id
_entity_poly.type
_entity_poly.pdbx_seq_one_letter_code
_entity_poly.pdbx_strand_id
1 'polypeptide(L)'
;MADPIAQKIIDTALALRASHAGVPAIDVLDLAMQGHHGAHLNTDAYGKPWADWLDPPSPFARLLRDALAPHLPDDPYLTGDLWQVSATGTRLLLDDWDDVVRAFAARYRLWTL
;
A
#
# COMPACT_ATOMS: atom_id res chain seq x y z
N MET A 1 -2.31 -12.88 -8.34
CA MET A 1 -1.88 -13.38 -7.02
C MET A 1 -0.49 -12.86 -6.87
N ALA A 2 -0.22 -12.19 -5.75
CA ALA A 2 1.04 -11.55 -5.53
C ALA A 2 2.16 -12.58 -5.71
N ASP A 3 3.27 -12.15 -6.29
CA ASP A 3 4.40 -13.05 -6.40
C ASP A 3 4.90 -13.41 -4.98
N PRO A 4 5.65 -14.52 -4.81
CA PRO A 4 6.06 -14.98 -3.49
C PRO A 4 6.90 -13.96 -2.70
N ILE A 5 7.63 -13.09 -3.38
CA ILE A 5 8.43 -12.04 -2.74
C ILE A 5 7.51 -10.93 -2.25
N ALA A 6 6.61 -10.44 -3.10
CA ALA A 6 5.61 -9.45 -2.74
C ALA A 6 4.76 -9.92 -1.55
N GLN A 7 4.25 -11.16 -1.59
CA GLN A 7 3.44 -11.70 -0.50
C GLN A 7 4.24 -11.78 0.81
N LYS A 8 5.51 -12.19 0.77
CA LYS A 8 6.37 -12.24 1.96
C LYS A 8 6.61 -10.85 2.56
N ILE A 9 6.85 -9.84 1.73
CA ILE A 9 7.01 -8.45 2.17
C ILE A 9 5.74 -7.97 2.85
N ILE A 10 4.58 -8.19 2.20
CA ILE A 10 3.27 -7.79 2.72
C ILE A 10 2.99 -8.46 4.07
N ASP A 11 3.16 -9.77 4.17
CA ASP A 11 2.93 -10.52 5.42
C ASP A 11 3.86 -10.04 6.53
N THR A 12 5.14 -9.77 6.20
CA THR A 12 6.13 -9.25 7.16
C THR A 12 5.73 -7.86 7.65
N ALA A 13 5.36 -6.96 6.75
CA ALA A 13 4.94 -5.61 7.09
C ALA A 13 3.70 -5.60 7.99
N LEU A 14 2.69 -6.42 7.67
CA LEU A 14 1.46 -6.54 8.45
C LEU A 14 1.72 -7.15 9.83
N ALA A 15 2.56 -8.19 9.92
CA ALA A 15 2.94 -8.80 11.19
C ALA A 15 3.72 -7.83 12.08
N LEU A 16 4.65 -7.06 11.51
CA LEU A 16 5.40 -6.02 12.21
C LEU A 16 4.48 -4.91 12.72
N ARG A 17 3.55 -4.43 11.88
CA ARG A 17 2.57 -3.40 12.29
C ARG A 17 1.68 -3.87 13.43
N ALA A 18 1.24 -5.13 13.40
CA ALA A 18 0.41 -5.71 14.45
C ALA A 18 1.16 -5.89 15.78
N SER A 19 2.44 -6.29 15.73
CA SER A 19 3.27 -6.52 16.92
C SER A 19 3.89 -5.25 17.51
N HIS A 20 4.03 -4.20 16.69
CA HIS A 20 4.71 -2.96 17.07
C HIS A 20 3.86 -1.73 16.70
N ALA A 21 2.61 -1.66 17.18
CA ALA A 21 1.66 -0.60 16.83
C ALA A 21 2.15 0.83 17.15
N GLY A 22 3.07 0.99 18.11
CA GLY A 22 3.67 2.29 18.48
C GLY A 22 4.84 2.74 17.61
N VAL A 23 5.33 1.90 16.70
CA VAL A 23 6.44 2.23 15.79
C VAL A 23 5.90 3.01 14.58
N PRO A 24 6.62 4.04 14.10
CA PRO A 24 6.26 4.74 12.87
C PRO A 24 6.04 3.77 11.70
N ALA A 25 4.97 3.98 10.93
CA ALA A 25 4.63 3.12 9.81
C ALA A 25 5.73 3.05 8.74
N ILE A 26 6.49 4.14 8.58
CA ILE A 26 7.62 4.19 7.66
C ILE A 26 8.75 3.23 8.06
N ASP A 27 9.04 3.12 9.36
CA ASP A 27 10.08 2.21 9.86
C ASP A 27 9.67 0.74 9.69
N VAL A 28 8.37 0.45 9.83
CA VAL A 28 7.80 -0.87 9.56
C VAL A 28 7.97 -1.24 8.08
N LEU A 29 7.67 -0.32 7.18
CA LEU A 29 7.85 -0.55 5.73
C LEU A 29 9.33 -0.69 5.37
N ASP A 30 10.21 0.15 5.91
CA ASP A 30 11.65 0.09 5.64
C ASP A 30 12.23 -1.27 6.06
N LEU A 31 11.81 -1.78 7.22
CA LEU A 31 12.24 -3.09 7.71
C LEU A 31 11.69 -4.23 6.83
N ALA A 32 10.42 -4.16 6.42
CA ALA A 32 9.82 -5.17 5.54
C ALA A 32 10.43 -5.18 4.12
N MET A 33 10.86 -4.02 3.64
CA MET A 33 11.49 -3.84 2.32
C MET A 33 13.00 -4.07 2.33
N GLN A 34 13.62 -4.29 3.50
CA GLN A 34 15.06 -4.46 3.62
C GLN A 34 15.57 -5.61 2.74
N GLY A 35 16.47 -5.30 1.81
CA GLY A 35 17.00 -6.28 0.84
C GLY A 35 16.13 -6.53 -0.39
N HIS A 36 15.01 -5.81 -0.54
CA HIS A 36 14.08 -5.91 -1.67
C HIS A 36 14.02 -4.64 -2.53
N HIS A 37 15.00 -3.74 -2.39
CA HIS A 37 15.09 -2.54 -3.23
C HIS A 37 15.36 -2.92 -4.69
N GLY A 38 14.69 -2.26 -5.64
CA GLY A 38 14.83 -2.59 -7.06
C GLY A 38 14.00 -3.79 -7.53
N ALA A 39 13.18 -4.38 -6.64
CA ALA A 39 12.35 -5.51 -7.01
C ALA A 39 11.20 -5.09 -7.95
N HIS A 40 10.86 -5.99 -8.87
CA HIS A 40 9.61 -5.91 -9.61
C HIS A 40 8.60 -6.77 -8.87
N LEU A 41 7.68 -6.13 -8.15
CA LEU A 41 6.66 -6.81 -7.34
C LEU A 41 5.34 -6.85 -8.11
N ASN A 42 4.72 -8.03 -8.21
CA ASN A 42 3.31 -8.18 -8.53
C ASN A 42 2.53 -8.24 -7.21
N THR A 43 1.58 -7.33 -7.03
CA THR A 43 0.76 -7.16 -5.83
C THR A 43 -0.70 -7.59 -6.01
N ASP A 44 -1.04 -8.28 -7.10
CA ASP A 44 -2.39 -8.77 -7.42
C ASP A 44 -2.97 -9.64 -6.28
N ALA A 45 -4.16 -9.35 -5.78
CA ALA A 45 -4.76 -9.99 -4.62
C ALA A 45 -5.93 -10.93 -4.97
N TYR A 46 -5.71 -11.96 -5.80
CA TYR A 46 -6.78 -12.89 -6.18
C TYR A 46 -7.46 -13.55 -4.97
N GLY A 47 -8.80 -13.55 -4.98
CA GLY A 47 -9.62 -14.13 -3.90
C GLY A 47 -9.75 -13.25 -2.67
N LYS A 48 -9.24 -12.01 -2.71
CA LYS A 48 -9.50 -10.98 -1.69
C LYS A 48 -10.66 -10.07 -2.12
N PRO A 49 -11.25 -9.32 -1.17
CA PRO A 49 -12.23 -8.27 -1.49
C PRO A 49 -11.64 -7.10 -2.31
N TRP A 50 -10.32 -7.04 -2.46
CA TRP A 50 -9.56 -6.04 -3.22
C TRP A 50 -8.82 -6.72 -4.38
N ALA A 51 -8.56 -5.98 -5.46
CA ALA A 51 -7.93 -6.53 -6.66
C ALA A 51 -6.39 -6.55 -6.54
N ASP A 52 -5.82 -5.60 -5.82
CA ASP A 52 -4.39 -5.44 -5.56
C ASP A 52 -4.13 -5.07 -4.08
N TRP A 53 -3.01 -5.52 -3.52
CA TRP A 53 -2.58 -5.15 -2.16
C TRP A 53 -2.19 -3.67 -2.01
N LEU A 54 -2.07 -2.94 -3.11
CA LEU A 54 -1.93 -1.49 -3.14
C LEU A 54 -3.29 -0.80 -3.24
N ASP A 55 -4.39 -1.53 -3.38
CA ASP A 55 -5.72 -0.93 -3.32
C ASP A 55 -6.04 -0.55 -1.87
N PRO A 56 -6.54 0.65 -1.59
CA PRO A 56 -6.88 1.13 -0.26
C PRO A 56 -7.82 0.28 0.62
N PRO A 57 -8.68 -0.62 0.09
CA PRO A 57 -9.38 -1.56 0.97
C PRO A 57 -8.46 -2.58 1.64
N SER A 58 -7.23 -2.73 1.14
CA SER A 58 -6.25 -3.64 1.71
C SER A 58 -5.58 -3.05 2.97
N PRO A 59 -5.24 -3.90 3.96
CA PRO A 59 -4.52 -3.45 5.15
C PRO A 59 -3.08 -3.00 4.83
N PHE A 60 -2.51 -3.47 3.71
CA PHE A 60 -1.19 -3.04 3.26
C PHE A 60 -1.22 -1.62 2.71
N ALA A 61 -2.22 -1.28 1.90
CA ALA A 61 -2.44 0.09 1.46
C ALA A 61 -2.66 1.05 2.64
N ARG A 62 -3.40 0.65 3.68
CA ARG A 62 -3.52 1.48 4.90
C ARG A 62 -2.16 1.75 5.56
N LEU A 63 -1.28 0.76 5.59
CA LEU A 63 0.10 0.94 6.07
C LEU A 63 0.91 1.89 5.18
N LEU A 64 0.77 1.80 3.86
CA LEU A 64 1.40 2.73 2.91
C LEU A 64 0.95 4.17 3.13
N ARG A 65 -0.36 4.39 3.29
CA ARG A 65 -0.94 5.69 3.63
C ARG A 65 -0.33 6.23 4.92
N ASP A 66 -0.34 5.46 6.00
CA ASP A 66 0.19 5.86 7.30
C ASP A 66 1.67 6.27 7.22
N ALA A 67 2.43 5.63 6.33
CA ALA A 67 3.86 5.85 6.20
C ALA A 67 4.24 7.01 5.26
N LEU A 68 3.53 7.16 4.15
CA LEU A 68 3.94 8.02 3.04
C LEU A 68 3.03 9.24 2.86
N ALA A 69 1.80 9.16 3.37
CA ALA A 69 0.83 10.23 3.29
C ALA A 69 -0.06 10.30 4.56
N PRO A 70 0.54 10.48 5.76
CA PRO A 70 -0.20 10.49 7.02
C PRO A 70 -1.20 11.65 7.16
N HIS A 71 -1.15 12.63 6.25
CA HIS A 71 -2.07 13.75 6.18
C HIS A 71 -3.38 13.38 5.45
N LEU A 72 -3.40 12.29 4.68
CA LEU A 72 -4.60 11.85 3.99
C LEU A 72 -5.61 11.29 5.01
N PRO A 73 -6.89 11.63 4.90
CA PRO A 73 -7.92 11.12 5.80
C PRO A 73 -7.98 9.59 5.73
N ASP A 74 -8.37 8.98 6.85
CA ASP A 74 -8.71 7.55 6.91
C ASP A 74 -10.11 7.41 6.32
N ASP A 75 -10.22 7.57 5.00
CA ASP A 75 -11.49 7.75 4.32
C ASP A 75 -12.20 6.40 4.16
N PRO A 76 -13.47 6.24 4.62
CA PRO A 76 -14.25 5.04 4.36
C PRO A 76 -14.46 4.73 2.87
N TYR A 77 -14.29 5.66 1.93
CA TYR A 77 -14.30 5.36 0.49
C TYR A 77 -13.14 4.48 0.05
N LEU A 78 -12.06 4.42 0.84
CA LEU A 78 -10.99 3.44 0.68
C LEU A 78 -11.44 2.03 1.08
N THR A 79 -12.63 1.80 1.64
CA THR A 79 -13.11 0.45 1.99
C THR A 79 -14.01 -0.18 0.92
N GLY A 80 -14.34 0.56 -0.15
CA GLY A 80 -15.08 0.08 -1.32
C GLY A 80 -14.20 0.02 -2.57
N ASP A 81 -14.76 -0.50 -3.67
CA ASP A 81 -14.10 -0.48 -4.98
C ASP A 81 -13.95 0.97 -5.45
N LEU A 82 -12.73 1.51 -5.37
CA LEU A 82 -12.39 2.87 -5.78
C LEU A 82 -12.79 3.19 -7.22
N TRP A 83 -12.89 2.16 -8.06
CA TRP A 83 -13.24 2.29 -9.47
C TRP A 83 -14.75 2.42 -9.72
N GLN A 84 -15.60 2.23 -8.70
CA GLN A 84 -17.07 2.29 -8.82
C GLN A 84 -17.69 3.61 -8.36
N VAL A 85 -16.94 4.50 -7.69
CA VAL A 85 -17.52 5.72 -7.10
C VAL A 85 -17.32 6.93 -8.02
N SER A 86 -18.36 7.31 -8.76
CA SER A 86 -18.34 8.32 -9.84
C SER A 86 -18.40 9.80 -9.42
N ALA A 87 -17.90 10.17 -8.24
CA ALA A 87 -17.96 11.56 -7.76
C ALA A 87 -16.60 12.27 -7.85
N THR A 88 -16.63 13.59 -8.07
CA THR A 88 -15.46 14.49 -8.12
C THR A 88 -14.54 14.35 -6.89
N GLY A 89 -15.07 13.91 -5.73
CA GLY A 89 -14.28 13.60 -4.54
C GLY A 89 -13.41 12.35 -4.66
N THR A 90 -13.86 11.31 -5.37
CA THR A 90 -13.09 10.09 -5.62
C THR A 90 -11.89 10.33 -6.51
N ARG A 91 -11.99 11.28 -7.46
CA ARG A 91 -10.90 11.58 -8.39
C ARG A 91 -9.71 12.27 -7.70
N LEU A 92 -9.99 13.19 -6.77
CA LEU A 92 -8.96 13.78 -5.91
C LEU A 92 -8.30 12.70 -5.03
N LEU A 93 -9.10 11.78 -4.47
CA LEU A 93 -8.58 10.64 -3.69
C LEU A 93 -7.73 9.67 -4.53
N LEU A 94 -8.06 9.47 -5.81
CA LEU A 94 -7.27 8.65 -6.74
C LEU A 94 -5.94 9.31 -7.09
N ASP A 95 -5.95 10.62 -7.37
CA ASP A 95 -4.72 11.38 -7.65
C ASP A 95 -3.80 11.38 -6.41
N ASP A 96 -4.36 11.61 -5.22
CA ASP A 96 -3.64 11.54 -3.95
C ASP A 96 -3.11 10.12 -3.67
N TRP A 97 -3.87 9.08 -4.02
CA TRP A 97 -3.45 7.68 -3.84
C TRP A 97 -2.35 7.26 -4.81
N ASP A 98 -2.44 7.68 -6.07
CA ASP A 98 -1.38 7.50 -7.05
C ASP A 98 -0.06 8.10 -6.55
N ASP A 99 -0.11 9.25 -5.87
CA ASP A 99 1.07 9.85 -5.24
C ASP A 99 1.63 8.99 -4.10
N VAL A 100 0.79 8.32 -3.31
CA VAL A 100 1.25 7.34 -2.30
C VAL A 100 1.98 6.17 -2.97
N VAL A 101 1.39 5.59 -4.02
CA VAL A 101 1.99 4.47 -4.76
C VAL A 101 3.29 4.89 -5.45
N ARG A 102 3.35 6.09 -6.02
CA ARG A 102 4.57 6.67 -6.60
C ARG A 102 5.64 6.91 -5.55
N ALA A 103 5.28 7.43 -4.38
CA ALA A 103 6.23 7.62 -3.27
C ALA A 103 6.78 6.28 -2.78
N PHE A 104 5.94 5.24 -2.72
CA PHE A 104 6.34 3.88 -2.38
C PHE A 104 7.33 3.32 -3.42
N ALA A 105 6.97 3.40 -4.71
CA ALA A 105 7.81 2.94 -5.79
C ALA A 105 9.15 3.69 -5.83
N ALA A 106 9.14 5.01 -5.68
CA ALA A 106 10.33 5.84 -5.68
C ALA A 106 11.27 5.50 -4.50
N ARG A 107 10.72 5.35 -3.28
CA ARG A 107 11.51 5.07 -2.06
C ARG A 107 12.29 3.76 -2.18
N TYR A 108 11.65 2.71 -2.67
CA TYR A 108 12.25 1.38 -2.76
C TYR A 108 12.75 1.02 -4.16
N ARG A 109 12.73 1.99 -5.09
CA ARG A 109 13.14 1.83 -6.50
C ARG A 109 12.38 0.69 -7.18
N LEU A 110 11.10 0.54 -6.86
CA LEU A 110 10.25 -0.49 -7.44
C LEU A 110 9.87 -0.08 -8.85
N TRP A 111 9.97 -1.03 -9.76
CA TRP A 111 9.69 -0.86 -11.19
C TRP A 111 10.53 0.29 -11.78
N THR A 112 11.53 -0.04 -12.60
CA THR A 112 12.22 0.99 -13.38
C THR A 112 11.21 1.72 -14.26
N LEU A 113 10.90 2.97 -13.91
CA LEU A 113 10.14 3.91 -14.72
C LEU A 113 10.82 4.13 -16.07
#